data_AF-A0A836KMD0-F1
#
_entry.id   AF-A0A836KMD0-F1
#
_cell.length_a   1.000
_cell.length_b   1.000
_cell.length_c   1.000
_cell.angle_alpha   90.00
_cell.angle_beta   90.00
_cell.angle_gamma   90.00
#
_symmetry.space_group_name_H-M   'P 1'
#
loop_
_entity.id
_entity.type
_entity.pdbx_description
1 polymer ?
#
loop_
_entity_poly.entity_id
_entity_poly.type
_entity_poly.pdbx_seq_one_letter_code
_entity_poly.pdbx_strand_id
1 'polypeptide(L)'
;MLRTTPVFLGSRAKGYMNRVMVYAHRRRKARYLAPKNAHVRSPLANKMPEEYGNTWDPRSGVEWHNRMRRRSHYRHWPWARWTDDPVRFHQDSICRRTVSASSSAANNGTPEWNYYAEIGEAYETPSHFPLSYTAPFIYQYTARCWSREDLQSYLEHVQQSSGLRTIADVAAMKEALYTWWHNAAMDSIPVGVLQHLELVSCDIVAQNARKSYRTKEHERGILRTREMERYYALPHLRGPAMPLQLTQPSGEYPNGKFTQMMERVAIHPLQRPDARYTHNMYPA
;
A
#
# COMPACT_ATOMS: atom_id res chain seq x y z
N MET A 1 34.48 36.77 -93.70
CA MET A 1 33.77 35.77 -94.55
C MET A 1 33.17 34.69 -93.66
N LEU A 2 31.85 34.50 -93.76
CA LEU A 2 31.02 33.28 -93.59
C LEU A 2 31.05 32.41 -92.31
N ARG A 3 29.87 32.40 -91.65
CA ARG A 3 29.06 31.28 -91.04
C ARG A 3 29.64 30.50 -89.84
N THR A 4 28.87 30.26 -88.78
CA THR A 4 27.69 29.36 -88.79
C THR A 4 26.63 29.66 -87.70
N THR A 5 25.40 29.81 -88.19
CA THR A 5 24.03 29.48 -87.70
C THR A 5 23.63 29.45 -86.20
N PRO A 6 22.51 30.14 -85.86
CA PRO A 6 21.80 30.13 -84.57
C PRO A 6 20.59 29.16 -84.58
N VAL A 7 20.04 28.83 -83.39
CA VAL A 7 18.56 28.68 -83.19
C VAL A 7 18.24 28.93 -81.70
N PHE A 8 17.62 30.07 -81.41
CA PHE A 8 16.81 30.31 -80.22
C PHE A 8 15.51 30.93 -80.70
N LEU A 9 14.37 30.36 -80.29
CA LEU A 9 12.97 30.83 -80.31
C LEU A 9 12.12 29.55 -80.44
N GLY A 10 11.23 29.25 -79.49
CA GLY A 10 9.99 29.99 -79.40
C GLY A 10 9.28 29.86 -78.05
N SER A 11 8.68 31.00 -77.73
CA SER A 11 7.96 31.43 -76.54
C SER A 11 6.55 30.85 -76.35
N ARG A 12 6.08 30.93 -75.09
CA ARG A 12 4.69 31.20 -74.60
C ARG A 12 3.65 30.10 -74.93
N ALA A 13 2.81 29.64 -73.99
CA ALA A 13 1.96 30.42 -73.10
C ALA A 13 1.43 29.62 -71.89
N LYS A 14 0.80 30.35 -70.96
CA LYS A 14 0.05 29.93 -69.77
C LYS A 14 -1.02 28.86 -70.04
N GLY A 15 -1.22 27.96 -69.07
CA GLY A 15 -2.54 27.46 -68.68
C GLY A 15 -2.92 26.06 -69.16
N TYR A 16 -3.27 25.21 -68.19
CA TYR A 16 -4.12 24.02 -68.28
C TYR A 16 -3.68 22.85 -69.17
N MET A 17 -3.39 21.72 -68.49
CA MET A 17 -3.87 20.34 -68.76
C MET A 17 -2.78 19.29 -68.50
N ASN A 18 -2.43 19.08 -67.23
CA ASN A 18 -1.90 17.78 -66.78
C ASN A 18 -3.08 16.93 -66.27
N ARG A 19 -3.77 16.32 -67.23
CA ARG A 19 -4.75 15.23 -67.15
C ARG A 19 -4.27 14.29 -68.27
N VAL A 20 -3.92 13.01 -68.12
CA VAL A 20 -4.46 11.91 -67.32
C VAL A 20 -3.39 10.81 -67.38
N MET A 21 -3.08 10.17 -66.25
CA MET A 21 -2.94 8.71 -66.20
C MET A 21 -3.25 8.29 -64.77
N VAL A 22 -4.48 7.81 -64.69
CA VAL A 22 -5.23 7.35 -63.54
C VAL A 22 -4.89 5.88 -63.27
N TYR A 23 -5.07 5.47 -62.01
CA TYR A 23 -5.00 4.09 -61.47
C TYR A 23 -3.62 3.43 -61.32
N ALA A 24 -3.06 3.53 -60.11
CA ALA A 24 -2.48 2.37 -59.45
C ALA A 24 -2.44 2.58 -57.92
N HIS A 25 -3.36 1.92 -57.22
CA HIS A 25 -3.09 1.21 -55.97
C HIS A 25 -1.89 1.70 -55.13
N ARG A 26 -2.10 2.75 -54.33
CA ARG A 26 -1.38 2.86 -53.05
C ARG A 26 -2.36 3.21 -51.96
N ARG A 27 -2.88 2.16 -51.32
CA ARG A 27 -3.22 2.14 -49.90
C ARG A 27 -1.99 2.65 -49.12
N ARG A 28 -1.74 3.96 -49.13
CA ARG A 28 -0.73 4.58 -48.29
C ARG A 28 -1.29 4.51 -46.88
N LYS A 29 -0.73 3.58 -46.11
CA LYS A 29 -0.69 3.54 -44.64
C LYS A 29 -1.15 4.89 -44.10
N ALA A 30 -2.31 4.91 -43.43
CA ALA A 30 -2.69 6.04 -42.59
C ALA A 30 -1.46 6.35 -41.73
N ARG A 31 -0.75 7.42 -42.09
CA ARG A 31 0.39 7.89 -41.31
C ARG A 31 -0.22 8.23 -39.97
N TYR A 32 0.20 7.47 -38.96
CA TYR A 32 -0.12 7.71 -37.58
C TYR A 32 0.17 9.19 -37.30
N LEU A 33 -0.88 10.00 -37.18
CA LEU A 33 -0.74 11.34 -36.65
C LEU A 33 -0.29 11.16 -35.21
N ALA A 34 0.88 11.68 -34.88
CA ALA A 34 1.36 11.66 -33.51
C ALA A 34 0.26 12.27 -32.60
N PRO A 35 -0.03 11.67 -31.44
CA PRO A 35 -1.00 12.23 -30.51
C PRO A 35 -0.63 13.69 -30.22
N LYS A 36 -1.63 14.58 -30.21
CA LYS A 36 -1.44 16.03 -30.06
C LYS A 36 -0.45 16.32 -28.92
N ASN A 37 0.65 17.02 -29.23
CA ASN A 37 1.85 17.17 -28.37
C ASN A 37 1.56 17.61 -26.92
N ALA A 38 0.48 18.34 -26.66
CA ALA A 38 0.11 18.83 -25.34
C ALA A 38 -0.20 17.70 -24.32
N HIS A 39 -0.76 16.56 -24.76
CA HIS A 39 -1.07 15.44 -23.86
C HIS A 39 0.09 14.45 -23.70
N VAL A 40 1.15 14.57 -24.49
CA VAL A 40 2.26 13.59 -24.48
C VAL A 40 3.29 13.88 -23.38
N ARG A 41 3.39 15.13 -22.93
CA ARG A 41 4.34 15.58 -21.89
C ARG A 41 3.68 15.85 -20.53
N SER A 42 2.37 15.66 -20.42
CA SER A 42 1.67 15.82 -19.14
C SER A 42 2.11 14.73 -18.16
N PRO A 43 2.32 15.04 -16.87
CA PRO A 43 2.56 14.03 -15.83
C PRO A 43 1.43 13.01 -15.65
N LEU A 44 0.23 13.35 -16.13
CA LEU A 44 -0.98 12.53 -16.08
C LEU A 44 -1.14 11.59 -17.29
N ALA A 45 -0.28 11.73 -18.30
CA ALA A 45 -0.38 10.96 -19.53
C ALA A 45 -0.22 9.45 -19.28
N ASN A 46 -1.09 8.65 -19.91
CA ASN A 46 -1.08 7.19 -19.87
C ASN A 46 -1.14 6.55 -18.47
N LYS A 47 -1.56 7.29 -17.44
CA LYS A 47 -1.81 6.78 -16.09
C LYS A 47 -3.30 6.57 -15.85
N MET A 48 -3.63 5.63 -14.97
CA MET A 48 -4.98 5.56 -14.42
C MET A 48 -5.16 6.67 -13.37
N PRO A 49 -6.40 7.16 -13.14
CA PRO A 49 -6.64 8.25 -12.19
C PRO A 49 -6.10 8.00 -10.78
N GLU A 50 -6.15 6.75 -10.31
CA GLU A 50 -5.61 6.32 -9.02
C GLU A 50 -4.08 6.51 -8.92
N GLU A 51 -3.36 6.44 -10.03
CA GLU A 51 -1.90 6.59 -10.08
C GLU A 51 -1.45 8.05 -10.25
N TYR A 52 -2.36 9.02 -10.35
CA TYR A 52 -2.00 10.42 -10.60
C TYR A 52 -1.19 11.06 -9.47
N GLY A 53 -1.39 10.60 -8.22
CA GLY A 53 -0.57 11.05 -7.09
C GLY A 53 0.92 10.68 -7.22
N ASN A 54 1.24 9.65 -8.01
CA ASN A 54 2.61 9.21 -8.24
C ASN A 54 3.30 10.10 -9.29
N THR A 55 3.84 11.24 -8.87
CA THR A 55 4.57 12.16 -9.77
C THR A 55 5.96 11.68 -10.14
N TRP A 56 6.55 10.79 -9.33
CA TRP A 56 7.92 10.29 -9.46
C TRP A 56 8.14 9.32 -10.64
N ASP A 57 7.10 8.63 -11.12
CA ASP A 57 7.16 7.76 -12.31
C ASP A 57 6.29 8.32 -13.45
N PRO A 58 6.78 9.28 -14.25
CA PRO A 58 6.01 9.83 -15.36
C PRO A 58 5.92 8.85 -16.55
N ARG A 59 4.74 8.27 -16.79
CA ARG A 59 4.43 7.43 -17.97
C ARG A 59 4.15 8.22 -19.26
N SER A 60 4.86 9.34 -19.41
CA SER A 60 4.74 10.24 -20.55
C SER A 60 5.53 9.73 -21.77
N GLY A 61 5.30 10.32 -22.95
CA GLY A 61 6.03 9.96 -24.17
C GLY A 61 5.35 8.93 -25.08
N VAL A 62 5.89 8.84 -26.29
CA VAL A 62 5.32 8.04 -27.40
C VAL A 62 5.48 6.53 -27.15
N GLU A 63 6.57 6.11 -26.51
CA GLU A 63 6.78 4.70 -26.21
C GLU A 63 5.76 4.15 -25.22
N TRP A 64 5.54 4.86 -24.10
CA TRP A 64 4.51 4.49 -23.12
C TRP A 64 3.11 4.47 -23.72
N HIS A 65 2.81 5.43 -24.59
CA HIS A 65 1.56 5.42 -25.36
C HIS A 65 1.42 4.15 -26.22
N ASN A 66 2.48 3.75 -26.92
CA ASN A 66 2.48 2.55 -27.76
C ASN A 66 2.46 1.26 -26.94
N ARG A 67 3.12 1.21 -25.78
CA ARG A 67 3.07 0.08 -24.83
C ARG A 67 1.66 -0.13 -24.30
N MET A 68 1.03 0.93 -23.79
CA MET A 68 -0.34 0.88 -23.24
C MET A 68 -1.38 0.50 -24.31
N ARG A 69 -1.21 0.99 -25.54
CA ARG A 69 -2.09 0.62 -26.67
C ARG A 69 -1.66 -0.64 -27.41
N ARG A 70 -0.61 -1.34 -26.93
CA ARG A 70 -0.06 -2.58 -27.52
C ARG A 70 0.18 -2.48 -29.03
N ARG A 71 0.90 -1.43 -29.45
CA ARG A 71 1.19 -1.13 -30.86
C ARG A 71 2.60 -1.54 -31.28
N SER A 72 2.76 -1.86 -32.57
CA SER A 72 4.05 -2.14 -33.22
C SER A 72 4.87 -3.19 -32.45
N HIS A 73 6.09 -2.84 -32.02
CA HIS A 73 6.99 -3.71 -31.27
C HIS A 73 6.44 -4.14 -29.90
N TYR A 74 5.44 -3.43 -29.35
CA TYR A 74 4.82 -3.72 -28.05
C TYR A 74 3.50 -4.48 -28.14
N ARG A 75 3.22 -5.13 -29.28
CA ARG A 75 1.96 -5.89 -29.50
C ARG A 75 1.64 -6.89 -28.39
N HIS A 76 2.66 -7.52 -27.80
CA HIS A 76 2.51 -8.54 -26.76
C HIS A 76 3.01 -8.07 -25.38
N TRP A 77 3.05 -6.77 -25.12
CA TRP A 77 3.48 -6.22 -23.84
C TRP A 77 2.56 -6.62 -22.66
N PRO A 78 3.11 -6.90 -21.46
CA PRO A 78 4.52 -7.09 -21.15
C PRO A 78 5.02 -8.48 -21.58
N TRP A 79 6.32 -8.60 -21.86
CA TRP A 79 6.95 -9.84 -22.33
C TRP A 79 7.17 -10.88 -21.23
N ALA A 80 7.37 -10.44 -19.99
CA ALA A 80 7.29 -11.27 -18.80
C ALA A 80 6.01 -10.91 -18.05
N ARG A 81 5.20 -11.92 -17.72
CA ARG A 81 3.89 -11.76 -17.10
C ARG A 81 3.82 -12.54 -15.80
N TRP A 82 2.82 -12.23 -14.98
CA TRP A 82 2.58 -12.90 -13.70
C TRP A 82 2.44 -14.42 -13.81
N THR A 83 1.97 -14.91 -14.95
CA THR A 83 1.81 -16.34 -15.23
C THR A 83 3.07 -17.00 -15.76
N ASP A 84 4.22 -16.33 -15.76
CA ASP A 84 5.48 -16.92 -16.16
C ASP A 84 6.28 -17.20 -14.87
N ASP A 85 6.33 -18.45 -14.40
CA ASP A 85 7.18 -18.89 -13.28
C ASP A 85 8.49 -19.46 -13.85
N PRO A 86 9.59 -18.68 -13.90
CA PRO A 86 10.87 -19.15 -14.41
C PRO A 86 11.62 -20.08 -13.43
N VAL A 87 11.15 -20.20 -12.19
CA VAL A 87 11.80 -21.02 -11.15
C VAL A 87 11.29 -22.45 -11.25
N ARG A 88 9.97 -22.64 -11.29
CA ARG A 88 9.35 -23.97 -11.30
C ARG A 88 8.75 -24.38 -12.64
N PHE A 89 8.64 -23.46 -13.59
CA PHE A 89 8.03 -23.74 -14.89
C PHE A 89 6.62 -24.33 -14.78
N HIS A 90 5.86 -23.92 -13.75
CA HIS A 90 4.52 -24.44 -13.42
C HIS A 90 4.47 -25.95 -13.14
N GLN A 91 5.58 -26.54 -12.71
CA GLN A 91 5.64 -27.93 -12.30
C GLN A 91 5.58 -28.04 -10.77
N ASP A 92 4.82 -29.02 -10.28
CA ASP A 92 4.76 -29.32 -8.86
C ASP A 92 6.13 -29.83 -8.38
N SER A 93 6.66 -29.23 -7.31
CA SER A 93 7.96 -29.55 -6.70
C SER A 93 7.95 -30.86 -5.88
N ILE A 94 6.87 -31.64 -5.95
CA ILE A 94 6.63 -32.81 -5.10
C ILE A 94 7.58 -33.95 -5.49
N CYS A 95 8.40 -34.38 -4.52
CA CYS A 95 9.28 -35.54 -4.72
C CYS A 95 8.48 -36.85 -4.64
N ARG A 96 8.14 -37.42 -5.81
CA ARG A 96 7.49 -38.73 -5.93
C ARG A 96 8.47 -39.91 -5.99
N ARG A 97 9.78 -39.64 -5.87
CA ARG A 97 10.86 -40.63 -6.01
C ARG A 97 11.29 -41.18 -4.65
N THR A 98 10.34 -41.67 -3.85
CA THR A 98 10.65 -42.34 -2.58
C THR A 98 11.02 -43.81 -2.81
N VAL A 99 11.94 -44.35 -2.00
CA VAL A 99 12.42 -45.74 -2.13
C VAL A 99 11.29 -46.75 -1.89
N SER A 100 10.38 -46.44 -0.97
CA SER A 100 9.18 -47.22 -0.70
C SER A 100 7.91 -46.49 -1.16
N ALA A 101 6.99 -47.22 -1.78
CA ALA A 101 5.69 -46.68 -2.20
C ALA A 101 4.83 -46.22 -1.00
N SER A 102 4.99 -46.85 0.16
CA SER A 102 4.31 -46.51 1.42
C SER A 102 4.73 -45.17 2.02
N SER A 103 5.90 -44.63 1.65
CA SER A 103 6.40 -43.34 2.17
C SER A 103 6.20 -42.17 1.21
N SER A 104 5.55 -42.39 0.06
CA SER A 104 5.34 -41.36 -0.97
C SER A 104 4.54 -40.14 -0.50
N ALA A 105 3.80 -40.25 0.61
CA ALA A 105 3.05 -39.16 1.22
C ALA A 105 3.85 -38.33 2.26
N ALA A 106 5.04 -38.77 2.68
CA ALA A 106 5.76 -38.17 3.81
C ALA A 106 6.31 -36.75 3.53
N ASN A 107 6.55 -36.42 2.25
CA ASN A 107 7.14 -35.14 1.82
C ASN A 107 6.11 -34.17 1.20
N ASN A 108 4.82 -34.49 1.27
CA ASN A 108 3.77 -33.61 0.77
C ASN A 108 3.59 -32.41 1.72
N GLY A 109 3.23 -31.25 1.16
CA GLY A 109 2.94 -30.04 1.96
C GLY A 109 4.16 -29.42 2.63
N THR A 110 5.35 -29.61 2.06
CA THR A 110 6.57 -28.89 2.46
C THR A 110 6.48 -27.46 1.91
N PRO A 111 6.62 -26.41 2.73
CA PRO A 111 6.49 -25.04 2.25
C PRO A 111 7.63 -24.64 1.31
N GLU A 112 7.28 -24.05 0.17
CA GLU A 112 8.26 -23.59 -0.83
C GLU A 112 8.82 -22.20 -0.50
N TRP A 113 8.05 -21.40 0.24
CA TRP A 113 8.43 -20.09 0.78
C TRP A 113 7.58 -19.80 2.03
N ASN A 114 7.76 -18.63 2.64
CA ASN A 114 7.10 -18.27 3.89
C ASN A 114 5.68 -17.73 3.69
N TYR A 115 4.75 -18.56 3.19
CA TYR A 115 3.37 -18.20 2.82
C TYR A 115 2.69 -17.14 3.72
N TYR A 116 2.93 -17.21 5.02
CA TYR A 116 2.36 -16.34 6.04
C TYR A 116 2.90 -14.91 6.00
N ALA A 117 4.23 -14.75 5.91
CA ALA A 117 4.87 -13.44 5.94
C ALA A 117 4.61 -12.62 4.67
N GLU A 118 4.55 -13.24 3.49
CA GLU A 118 4.28 -12.49 2.25
C GLU A 118 2.82 -12.08 2.10
N ILE A 119 1.89 -12.89 2.62
CA ILE A 119 0.45 -12.60 2.52
C ILE A 119 0.05 -11.60 3.60
N GLY A 120 0.57 -11.73 4.82
CA GLY A 120 0.25 -10.85 5.94
C GLY A 120 -1.22 -10.93 6.35
N GLU A 121 -1.78 -12.14 6.36
CA GLU A 121 -3.17 -12.38 6.80
C GLU A 121 -3.34 -11.93 8.25
N ALA A 122 -4.44 -11.23 8.54
CA ALA A 122 -4.70 -10.73 9.89
C ALA A 122 -5.21 -11.86 10.80
N TYR A 123 -4.31 -12.52 11.53
CA TYR A 123 -4.70 -13.45 12.59
C TYR A 123 -5.38 -12.74 13.78
N GLU A 124 -6.55 -13.25 14.17
CA GLU A 124 -7.25 -12.88 15.41
C GLU A 124 -6.88 -13.81 16.58
N THR A 125 -5.74 -14.49 16.50
CA THR A 125 -5.26 -15.45 17.50
C THR A 125 -4.20 -14.83 18.41
N PRO A 126 -4.45 -14.73 19.74
CA PRO A 126 -3.43 -14.37 20.71
C PRO A 126 -2.33 -15.42 20.80
N SER A 127 -1.10 -15.00 21.11
CA SER A 127 0.06 -15.90 21.15
C SER A 127 0.02 -16.96 22.25
N HIS A 128 -0.79 -16.78 23.30
CA HIS A 128 -0.93 -17.74 24.39
C HIS A 128 -1.95 -18.86 24.09
N PHE A 129 -2.58 -18.83 22.91
CA PHE A 129 -3.55 -19.85 22.52
C PHE A 129 -2.87 -21.18 22.18
N PRO A 130 -3.61 -22.30 22.27
CA PRO A 130 -3.09 -23.62 21.93
C PRO A 130 -2.85 -23.78 20.42
N LEU A 131 -2.03 -24.76 20.07
CA LEU A 131 -1.57 -24.98 18.69
C LEU A 131 -2.71 -25.32 17.73
N SER A 132 -3.80 -25.94 18.19
CA SER A 132 -4.95 -26.30 17.34
C SER A 132 -5.58 -25.10 16.62
N TYR A 133 -5.40 -23.88 17.14
CA TYR A 133 -5.88 -22.64 16.50
C TYR A 133 -5.08 -22.26 15.25
N THR A 134 -3.92 -22.87 14.99
CA THR A 134 -3.15 -22.63 13.75
C THR A 134 -3.63 -23.49 12.59
N ALA A 135 -4.36 -24.57 12.86
CA ALA A 135 -4.85 -25.52 11.84
C ALA A 135 -5.57 -24.84 10.65
N PRO A 136 -6.47 -23.85 10.85
CA PRO A 136 -7.16 -23.21 9.73
C PRO A 136 -6.20 -22.48 8.78
N PHE A 137 -5.15 -21.86 9.31
CA PHE A 137 -4.17 -21.11 8.51
C PHE A 137 -3.21 -22.05 7.76
N ILE A 138 -2.88 -23.18 8.37
CA ILE A 138 -2.09 -24.23 7.69
C ILE A 138 -2.91 -24.85 6.56
N TYR A 139 -4.17 -25.19 6.84
CA TYR A 139 -5.07 -25.84 5.90
C TYR A 139 -5.25 -25.06 4.58
N GLN A 140 -5.26 -23.72 4.61
CA GLN A 140 -5.38 -22.90 3.39
C GLN A 140 -4.33 -23.22 2.33
N TYR A 141 -3.10 -23.55 2.74
CA TYR A 141 -1.98 -23.86 1.83
C TYR A 141 -1.80 -25.36 1.62
N THR A 142 -2.32 -26.19 2.53
CA THR A 142 -2.06 -27.64 2.55
C THR A 142 -3.32 -28.49 2.33
N ALA A 143 -4.45 -27.91 1.90
CA ALA A 143 -5.73 -28.61 1.76
C ALA A 143 -5.70 -29.81 0.81
N ARG A 144 -4.76 -29.84 -0.15
CA ARG A 144 -4.54 -31.00 -1.04
C ARG A 144 -3.79 -32.15 -0.37
N CYS A 145 -3.11 -31.88 0.75
CA CYS A 145 -2.24 -32.83 1.45
C CYS A 145 -2.94 -33.42 2.67
N TRP A 146 -3.58 -32.58 3.50
CA TRP A 146 -4.20 -32.98 4.76
C TRP A 146 -5.56 -32.33 4.95
N SER A 147 -6.48 -33.07 5.57
CA SER A 147 -7.74 -32.49 6.03
C SER A 147 -7.53 -31.59 7.25
N ARG A 148 -8.54 -30.78 7.57
CA ARG A 148 -8.49 -29.93 8.77
C ARG A 148 -8.45 -30.77 10.06
N GLU A 149 -9.14 -31.90 10.07
CA GLU A 149 -9.19 -32.83 11.21
C GLU A 149 -7.83 -33.50 11.42
N ASP A 150 -7.17 -33.92 10.33
CA ASP A 150 -5.80 -34.46 10.39
C ASP A 150 -4.85 -33.42 11.01
N LEU A 151 -4.89 -32.18 10.52
CA LEU A 151 -4.05 -31.10 11.05
C LEU A 151 -4.32 -30.83 12.53
N GLN A 152 -5.58 -30.83 12.96
CA GLN A 152 -5.91 -30.68 14.37
C GLN A 152 -5.32 -31.82 15.21
N SER A 153 -5.47 -33.07 14.74
CA SER A 153 -4.93 -34.23 15.45
C SER A 153 -3.40 -34.19 15.57
N TYR A 154 -2.69 -33.80 14.50
CA TYR A 154 -1.24 -33.64 14.54
C TYR A 154 -0.82 -32.55 15.52
N LEU A 155 -1.49 -31.40 15.49
CA LEU A 155 -1.16 -30.27 16.37
C LEU A 155 -1.47 -30.57 17.85
N GLU A 156 -2.54 -31.31 18.13
CA GLU A 156 -2.83 -31.83 19.46
C GLU A 156 -1.76 -32.83 19.92
N HIS A 157 -1.29 -33.70 19.03
CA HIS A 157 -0.20 -34.62 19.33
C HIS A 157 1.10 -33.87 19.69
N VAL A 158 1.47 -32.85 18.91
CA VAL A 158 2.59 -31.94 19.24
C VAL A 158 2.37 -31.34 20.63
N GLN A 159 1.19 -30.79 20.89
CA GLN A 159 0.89 -30.11 22.14
C GLN A 159 1.02 -31.01 23.38
N GLN A 160 0.63 -32.28 23.24
CA GLN A 160 0.64 -33.25 24.35
C GLN A 160 2.03 -33.82 24.62
N SER A 161 2.82 -34.06 23.57
CA SER A 161 4.05 -34.87 23.66
C SER A 161 5.35 -34.08 23.55
N SER A 162 5.35 -32.90 22.93
CA SER A 162 6.55 -32.06 22.78
C SER A 162 6.84 -31.16 23.99
N GLY A 163 5.85 -30.95 24.85
CA GLY A 163 5.91 -29.95 25.94
C GLY A 163 5.67 -28.50 25.48
N LEU A 164 5.60 -28.24 24.16
CA LEU A 164 5.27 -26.92 23.58
C LEU A 164 3.76 -26.80 23.46
N ARG A 165 3.12 -26.06 24.38
CA ARG A 165 1.66 -26.03 24.49
C ARG A 165 1.02 -24.87 23.74
N THR A 166 1.73 -23.75 23.65
CA THR A 166 1.20 -22.52 23.08
C THR A 166 1.93 -22.12 21.81
N ILE A 167 1.28 -21.28 21.01
CA ILE A 167 1.87 -20.68 19.80
C ILE A 167 3.17 -19.92 20.15
N ALA A 168 3.19 -19.22 21.28
CA ALA A 168 4.37 -18.52 21.77
C ALA A 168 5.54 -19.46 22.06
N ASP A 169 5.28 -20.62 22.66
CA ASP A 169 6.32 -21.60 22.98
C ASP A 169 7.02 -22.11 21.71
N VAL A 170 6.23 -22.44 20.68
CA VAL A 170 6.76 -22.90 19.39
C VAL A 170 7.59 -21.82 18.70
N ALA A 171 7.12 -20.57 18.72
CA ALA A 171 7.86 -19.47 18.11
C ALA A 171 9.20 -19.19 18.83
N ALA A 172 9.25 -19.37 20.15
CA ALA A 172 10.45 -19.16 20.96
C ALA A 172 11.42 -20.35 20.91
N MET A 173 10.91 -21.58 20.85
CA MET A 173 11.69 -22.81 21.01
C MET A 173 11.65 -23.68 19.74
N LYS A 174 11.94 -23.08 18.59
CA LYS A 174 11.95 -23.76 17.28
C LYS A 174 12.85 -24.99 17.24
N GLU A 175 14.06 -24.86 17.77
CA GLU A 175 15.04 -25.96 17.81
C GLU A 175 14.54 -27.13 18.66
N ALA A 176 13.84 -26.84 19.77
CA ALA A 176 13.23 -27.86 20.63
C ALA A 176 12.13 -28.64 19.88
N LEU A 177 11.36 -27.97 19.02
CA LEU A 177 10.34 -28.63 18.19
C LEU A 177 10.96 -29.64 17.23
N TYR A 178 12.01 -29.25 16.48
CA TYR A 178 12.64 -30.16 15.52
C TYR A 178 13.44 -31.29 16.18
N THR A 179 14.12 -31.00 17.30
CA THR A 179 14.83 -32.04 18.06
C THR A 179 13.87 -33.06 18.65
N TRP A 180 12.74 -32.62 19.21
CA TRP A 180 11.68 -33.53 19.66
C TRP A 180 11.13 -34.36 18.50
N TRP A 181 10.83 -33.73 17.36
CA TRP A 181 10.30 -34.45 16.20
C TRP A 181 11.24 -35.55 15.70
N HIS A 182 12.53 -35.23 15.56
CA HIS A 182 13.52 -36.19 15.09
C HIS A 182 13.65 -37.40 16.03
N ASN A 183 13.51 -37.18 17.34
CA ASN A 183 13.70 -38.23 18.34
C ASN A 183 12.45 -39.06 18.63
N ALA A 184 11.24 -38.49 18.49
CA ALA A 184 10.02 -39.11 19.02
C ALA A 184 8.82 -39.15 18.06
N ALA A 185 8.78 -38.30 17.03
CA ALA A 185 7.57 -38.11 16.22
C ALA A 185 7.76 -38.21 14.71
N MET A 186 8.97 -38.53 14.23
CA MET A 186 9.32 -38.58 12.80
C MET A 186 8.38 -39.46 11.97
N ASP A 187 7.93 -40.59 12.55
CA ASP A 187 7.04 -41.55 11.88
C ASP A 187 5.56 -41.17 11.98
N SER A 188 5.20 -40.21 12.85
CA SER A 188 3.82 -39.86 13.18
C SER A 188 3.35 -38.53 12.60
N ILE A 189 4.25 -37.54 12.51
CA ILE A 189 3.93 -36.19 12.03
C ILE A 189 4.78 -35.87 10.80
N PRO A 190 4.16 -35.48 9.68
CA PRO A 190 4.91 -35.05 8.50
C PRO A 190 5.73 -33.78 8.78
N VAL A 191 6.96 -33.73 8.28
CA VAL A 191 7.87 -32.58 8.48
C VAL A 191 7.27 -31.27 7.96
N GLY A 192 6.49 -31.32 6.87
CA GLY A 192 5.82 -30.15 6.31
C GLY A 192 4.86 -29.49 7.30
N VAL A 193 4.14 -30.28 8.11
CA VAL A 193 3.24 -29.75 9.15
C VAL A 193 4.02 -28.94 10.19
N LEU A 194 5.21 -29.42 10.59
CA LEU A 194 6.06 -28.69 11.55
C LEU A 194 6.64 -27.41 10.98
N GLN A 195 7.08 -27.43 9.73
CA GLN A 195 7.58 -26.23 9.07
C GLN A 195 6.47 -25.19 8.93
N HIS A 196 5.26 -25.60 8.54
CA HIS A 196 4.10 -24.71 8.52
C HIS A 196 3.75 -24.17 9.91
N LEU A 197 3.77 -25.03 10.93
CA LEU A 197 3.50 -24.65 12.32
C LEU A 197 4.52 -23.60 12.81
N GLU A 198 5.81 -23.81 12.53
CA GLU A 198 6.87 -22.87 12.88
C GLU A 198 6.62 -21.50 12.25
N LEU A 199 6.41 -21.47 10.93
CA LEU A 199 6.24 -20.23 10.17
C LEU A 199 5.00 -19.45 10.62
N VAL A 200 3.84 -20.12 10.75
CA VAL A 200 2.61 -19.52 11.28
C VAL A 200 2.82 -18.96 12.68
N SER A 201 3.42 -19.75 13.57
CA SER A 201 3.56 -19.36 14.97
C SER A 201 4.45 -18.12 15.12
N CYS A 202 5.53 -18.06 14.34
CA CYS A 202 6.41 -16.89 14.30
C CYS A 202 5.67 -15.64 13.81
N ASP A 203 4.90 -15.77 12.73
CA ASP A 203 4.20 -14.62 12.16
C ASP A 203 3.06 -14.13 13.07
N ILE A 204 2.30 -15.05 13.72
CA ILE A 204 1.30 -14.69 14.73
C ILE A 204 1.94 -13.91 15.89
N VAL A 205 3.06 -14.39 16.44
CA VAL A 205 3.77 -13.71 17.52
C VAL A 205 4.28 -12.34 17.07
N ALA A 206 4.89 -12.25 15.89
CA ALA A 206 5.35 -10.98 15.32
C ALA A 206 4.19 -10.00 15.06
N GLN A 207 3.04 -10.49 14.59
CA GLN A 207 1.85 -9.68 14.39
C GLN A 207 1.30 -9.15 15.72
N ASN A 208 1.22 -9.99 16.75
CA ASN A 208 0.74 -9.57 18.07
C ASN A 208 1.68 -8.57 18.73
N ALA A 209 2.99 -8.73 18.54
CA ALA A 209 3.98 -7.73 18.96
C ALA A 209 3.77 -6.39 18.25
N ARG A 210 3.56 -6.40 16.91
CA ARG A 210 3.23 -5.20 16.12
C ARG A 210 1.94 -4.52 16.59
N LYS A 211 0.88 -5.29 16.88
CA LYS A 211 -0.38 -4.78 17.42
C LYS A 211 -0.20 -4.13 18.80
N SER A 212 0.50 -4.79 19.72
CA SER A 212 0.79 -4.26 21.06
C SER A 212 1.62 -2.98 21.00
N TYR A 213 2.66 -2.97 20.16
CA TYR A 213 3.48 -1.77 19.93
C TYR A 213 2.64 -0.62 19.40
N ARG A 214 1.77 -0.87 18.41
CA ARG A 214 0.89 0.15 17.85
C ARG A 214 -0.03 0.78 18.91
N THR A 215 -0.62 -0.01 19.80
CA THR A 215 -1.46 0.50 20.89
C THR A 215 -0.67 1.42 21.83
N LYS A 216 0.54 0.98 22.24
CA LYS A 216 1.42 1.79 23.10
C LYS A 216 1.85 3.10 22.45
N GLU A 217 2.13 3.09 21.15
CA GLU A 217 2.49 4.30 20.41
C GLU A 217 1.30 5.26 20.23
N HIS A 218 0.08 4.73 20.13
CA HIS A 218 -1.13 5.55 20.10
C HIS A 218 -1.32 6.35 21.39
N GLU A 219 -1.10 5.71 22.54
CA GLU A 219 -1.13 6.37 23.86
C GLU A 219 -0.02 7.43 24.01
N ARG A 220 1.08 7.29 23.27
CA ARG A 220 2.18 8.26 23.18
C ARG A 220 1.95 9.38 22.17
N GLY A 221 0.76 9.45 21.56
CA GLY A 221 0.38 10.52 20.64
C GLY A 221 0.71 10.25 19.16
N ILE A 222 1.12 9.03 18.80
CA ILE A 222 1.26 8.64 17.39
C ILE A 222 -0.08 8.10 16.89
N LEU A 223 -0.86 8.98 16.28
CA LEU A 223 -2.18 8.66 15.78
C LEU A 223 -2.12 8.21 14.31
N ARG A 224 -2.56 6.98 14.03
CA ARG A 224 -2.57 6.39 12.68
C ARG A 224 -3.89 5.70 12.35
N THR A 225 -4.39 5.87 11.13
CA THR A 225 -5.63 5.25 10.62
C THR A 225 -5.50 3.74 10.50
N ARG A 226 -6.58 3.02 10.16
CA ARG A 226 -6.52 1.56 9.90
C ARG A 226 -5.51 1.21 8.81
N GLU A 227 -5.39 2.06 7.79
CA GLU A 227 -4.42 1.99 6.68
C GLU A 227 -3.01 2.44 7.07
N MET A 228 -2.79 2.78 8.34
CA MET A 228 -1.50 3.17 8.90
C MET A 228 -1.00 4.55 8.44
N GLU A 229 -1.86 5.38 7.87
CA GLU A 229 -1.57 6.79 7.58
C GLU A 229 -1.61 7.62 8.87
N ARG A 230 -0.72 8.60 9.01
CA ARG A 230 -0.75 9.50 10.17
C ARG A 230 -1.91 10.46 10.06
N TYR A 231 -2.64 10.66 11.17
CA TYR A 231 -3.59 11.75 11.31
C TYR A 231 -3.25 12.56 12.57
N TYR A 232 -3.78 13.77 12.66
CA TYR A 232 -3.54 14.66 13.79
C TYR A 232 -4.87 15.00 14.46
N ALA A 233 -4.91 14.84 15.77
CA ALA A 233 -6.06 15.21 16.60
C ALA A 233 -5.57 15.82 17.91
N LEU A 234 -6.38 16.68 18.50
CA LEU A 234 -6.10 17.24 19.82
C LEU A 234 -6.16 16.12 20.88
N PRO A 235 -5.27 16.13 21.88
CA PRO A 235 -5.36 15.20 22.99
C PRO A 235 -6.61 15.49 23.84
N HIS A 236 -7.05 14.49 24.61
CA HIS A 236 -8.13 14.67 25.57
C HIS A 236 -7.76 15.69 26.64
N LEU A 237 -8.73 16.55 27.00
CA LEU A 237 -8.58 17.53 28.07
C LEU A 237 -8.58 16.83 29.43
N ARG A 238 -7.53 17.07 30.23
CA ARG A 238 -7.46 16.67 31.65
C ARG A 238 -7.71 17.84 32.62
N GLY A 239 -7.96 19.04 32.11
CA GLY A 239 -8.09 20.27 32.89
C GLY A 239 -8.98 21.29 32.16
N PRO A 240 -8.91 22.59 32.52
CA PRO A 240 -9.71 23.62 31.89
C PRO A 240 -9.35 23.75 30.40
N ALA A 241 -10.35 23.93 29.55
CA ALA A 241 -10.15 24.03 28.10
C ALA A 241 -9.34 25.27 27.70
N MET A 242 -9.52 26.37 28.44
CA MET A 242 -8.76 27.60 28.24
C MET A 242 -7.68 27.74 29.32
N PRO A 243 -6.47 28.21 28.96
CA PRO A 243 -5.42 28.44 29.94
C PRO A 243 -5.84 29.55 30.90
N LEU A 244 -5.82 29.28 32.21
CA LEU A 244 -6.11 30.29 33.26
C LEU A 244 -4.83 30.83 33.91
N GLN A 245 -3.92 29.94 34.32
CA GLN A 245 -2.63 30.34 34.90
C GLN A 245 -1.58 30.69 33.83
N LEU A 246 -1.75 30.15 32.62
CA LEU A 246 -0.89 30.37 31.46
C LEU A 246 -1.55 31.30 30.43
N THR A 247 -2.49 32.15 30.87
CA THR A 247 -3.08 33.18 30.01
C THR A 247 -1.99 34.05 29.41
N GLN A 248 -1.98 34.15 28.09
CA GLN A 248 -1.11 35.10 27.42
C GLN A 248 -1.62 36.53 27.69
N PRO A 249 -0.72 37.53 27.74
CA PRO A 249 -1.17 38.93 27.77
C PRO A 249 -2.02 39.21 26.53
N SER A 250 -3.10 39.97 26.69
CA SER A 250 -4.05 40.25 25.60
C SER A 250 -3.42 40.97 24.40
N GLY A 251 -2.29 41.66 24.60
CA GLY A 251 -1.62 42.47 23.58
C GLY A 251 -2.26 43.85 23.38
N GLU A 252 -3.46 44.05 23.91
CA GLU A 252 -4.14 45.35 23.97
C GLU A 252 -3.54 46.22 25.08
N TYR A 253 -3.42 47.53 24.83
CA TYR A 253 -3.04 48.46 25.90
C TYR A 253 -4.17 48.51 26.94
N PRO A 254 -3.92 48.21 28.22
CA PRO A 254 -4.96 47.93 29.21
C PRO A 254 -5.58 49.23 29.76
N ASN A 255 -6.16 50.04 28.88
CA ASN A 255 -7.01 51.16 29.28
C ASN A 255 -8.25 50.60 29.96
N GLY A 256 -8.34 50.79 31.28
CA GLY A 256 -9.50 50.37 32.04
C GLY A 256 -10.77 51.05 31.53
N LYS A 257 -11.86 50.29 31.41
CA LYS A 257 -13.16 50.82 30.98
C LYS A 257 -13.64 52.05 31.77
N PHE A 258 -13.22 52.17 33.04
CA PHE A 258 -13.53 53.32 33.89
C PHE A 258 -12.41 54.37 33.96
N THR A 259 -11.18 54.05 33.53
CA THR A 259 -10.08 55.03 33.52
C THR A 259 -10.16 55.93 32.29
N GLN A 260 -10.58 55.37 31.15
CA GLN A 260 -10.92 56.13 29.95
C GLN A 260 -12.35 55.75 29.55
N MET A 261 -13.33 56.48 30.06
CA MET A 261 -14.76 56.27 29.75
C MET A 261 -15.07 56.77 28.32
N MET A 262 -14.57 56.06 27.31
CA MET A 262 -14.83 56.36 25.88
C MET A 262 -16.04 55.61 25.34
N GLU A 263 -16.27 54.37 25.79
CA GLU A 263 -17.43 53.55 25.41
C GLU A 263 -18.59 53.71 26.41
N ARG A 264 -19.78 53.24 26.02
CA ARG A 264 -20.97 53.22 26.91
C ARG A 264 -20.79 52.20 28.02
N VAL A 265 -20.09 52.60 29.08
CA VAL A 265 -20.06 51.83 30.32
C VAL A 265 -21.42 51.95 31.01
N ALA A 266 -22.07 50.82 31.27
CA ALA A 266 -23.33 50.78 31.98
C ALA A 266 -23.12 51.14 33.45
N ILE A 267 -23.33 52.42 33.79
CA ILE A 267 -23.31 52.93 35.16
C ILE A 267 -24.74 53.32 35.53
N HIS A 268 -25.24 52.78 36.65
CA HIS A 268 -26.58 53.13 37.13
C HIS A 268 -26.66 54.65 37.39
N PRO A 269 -27.73 55.36 36.98
CA PRO A 269 -27.79 56.82 37.10
C PRO A 269 -27.54 57.36 38.51
N LEU A 270 -27.97 56.63 39.55
CA LEU A 270 -27.71 56.96 40.96
C LEU A 270 -26.21 56.99 41.34
N GLN A 271 -25.37 56.24 40.62
CA GLN A 271 -23.95 56.04 40.93
C GLN A 271 -23.03 56.80 39.96
N ARG A 272 -23.54 57.84 39.29
CA ARG A 272 -22.81 58.55 38.24
C ARG A 272 -21.54 59.24 38.79
N PRO A 273 -20.34 58.89 38.30
CA PRO A 273 -19.09 59.46 38.77
C PRO A 273 -18.76 60.81 38.09
N ASP A 274 -17.65 61.43 38.51
CA ASP A 274 -16.91 62.49 37.80
C ASP A 274 -17.65 63.80 37.48
N ALA A 275 -18.51 64.25 38.40
CA ALA A 275 -19.21 65.53 38.32
C ALA A 275 -18.85 66.48 39.48
N ARG A 276 -17.59 66.43 39.98
CA ARG A 276 -17.15 67.17 41.19
C ARG A 276 -17.44 68.66 41.14
N TYR A 277 -17.33 69.27 39.97
CA TYR A 277 -17.59 70.71 39.76
C TYR A 277 -18.97 70.99 39.14
N THR A 278 -19.84 69.98 39.05
CA THR A 278 -21.20 70.09 38.54
C THR A 278 -22.18 69.45 39.54
N HIS A 279 -22.83 68.34 39.20
CA HIS A 279 -23.89 67.72 39.99
C HIS A 279 -23.42 67.05 41.28
N ASN A 280 -22.14 66.67 41.38
CA ASN A 280 -21.59 66.02 42.58
C ASN A 280 -20.84 67.02 43.49
N MET A 281 -20.89 68.33 43.22
CA MET A 281 -20.32 69.36 44.11
C MET A 281 -21.09 69.47 45.44
N TYR A 282 -22.38 69.18 45.40
CA TYR A 282 -23.28 69.13 46.55
C TYR A 282 -23.87 67.71 46.63
N PRO A 283 -23.14 66.75 47.22
CA PRO A 283 -23.69 65.44 47.47
C PRO A 283 -24.87 65.55 48.46
N ALA A 284 -25.86 64.69 48.28
CA ALA A 284 -27.01 64.57 49.18
C ALA A 284 -26.62 64.06 50.57
#